data_AF-A0AAJ5SSI4-F1
#
_entry.id   AF-A0AAJ5SSI4-F1
#
_cell.length_a   1.000
_cell.length_b   1.000
_cell.length_c   1.000
_cell.angle_alpha   90.00
_cell.angle_beta   90.00
_cell.angle_gamma   90.00
#
_symmetry.space_group_name_H-M   'P 1'
#
loop_
_entity.id
_entity.type
_entity.pdbx_description
1 polymer ?
#
loop_
_entity_poly.entity_id
_entity_poly.type
_entity_poly.pdbx_seq_one_letter_code
_entity_poly.pdbx_strand_id
1 'polypeptide(L)'
;MNPIAQAALKQARHPTPAPVFSTMTAPKPDKPLPMPVPTGVINQFMRLRAREDAIDMVAALKAKLASENGVQQVIEVLKRAATGRPGSVVLGFLDVIHLLQEHGK
;
A
#
# COMPACT_ATOMS: atom_id res chain seq x y z
N MET A 1 23.92 37.39 39.61
CA MET A 1 23.21 36.79 38.45
C MET A 1 23.66 35.34 38.30
N ASN A 2 22.74 34.39 38.17
CA ASN A 2 23.06 32.96 38.20
C ASN A 2 23.43 32.46 36.78
N PRO A 3 24.62 31.88 36.55
CA PRO A 3 25.11 31.48 35.23
C PRO A 3 24.23 30.43 34.54
N ILE A 4 23.53 29.60 35.31
CA ILE A 4 22.61 28.56 34.78
C ILE A 4 21.42 29.20 34.06
N ALA A 5 20.91 30.32 34.58
CA ALA A 5 19.78 31.04 33.97
C ALA A 5 20.16 31.65 32.61
N GLN A 6 21.41 32.10 32.45
CA GLN A 6 21.90 32.65 31.17
C GLN A 6 22.10 31.55 30.13
N ALA A 7 22.56 30.36 30.55
CA ALA A 7 22.69 29.21 29.67
C ALA A 7 21.32 28.74 29.15
N ALA A 8 20.32 28.62 30.05
CA ALA A 8 18.96 28.25 29.67
C ALA A 8 18.32 29.26 28.71
N LEU A 9 18.53 30.56 28.94
CA LEU A 9 17.99 31.62 28.07
C LEU A 9 18.65 31.62 26.68
N LYS A 10 19.95 31.36 26.59
CA LYS A 10 20.64 31.21 25.29
C LYS A 10 20.11 30.02 24.51
N GLN A 11 19.84 28.90 25.18
CA GLN A 11 19.33 27.69 24.55
C GLN A 11 17.89 27.87 24.04
N ALA A 12 17.03 28.58 24.78
CA ALA A 12 15.66 28.90 24.34
C ALA A 12 15.61 29.82 23.10
N ARG A 13 16.63 30.65 22.88
CA ARG A 13 16.74 31.54 21.71
C ARG A 13 17.18 30.82 20.43
N HIS A 14 17.59 29.56 20.51
CA HIS A 14 17.94 28.72 19.37
C HIS A 14 17.06 27.48 19.32
N PRO A 15 15.77 27.60 18.94
CA PRO A 15 14.93 26.44 18.72
C PRO A 15 15.52 25.60 17.59
N THR A 16 15.86 24.36 17.89
CA THR A 16 16.25 23.37 16.88
C THR A 16 15.09 23.17 15.89
N PRO A 17 15.35 23.17 14.57
CA PRO A 17 14.30 22.94 13.58
C PRO A 17 13.65 21.58 13.84
N ALA A 18 12.31 21.55 13.79
CA ALA A 18 11.57 20.30 13.92
C ALA A 18 12.00 19.33 12.80
N PRO A 19 12.08 18.02 13.09
CA PRO A 19 12.34 17.03 12.05
C PRO A 19 11.21 17.09 11.02
N VAL A 20 11.54 17.51 9.80
CA VAL A 20 10.65 17.42 8.64
C VAL A 20 10.54 15.95 8.28
N PHE A 21 9.48 15.30 8.73
CA PHE A 21 9.11 13.99 8.20
C PHE A 21 8.64 14.19 6.77
N SER A 22 9.45 13.74 5.81
CA SER A 22 9.10 13.73 4.39
C SER A 22 7.84 12.88 4.19
N THR A 23 6.68 13.52 4.06
CA THR A 23 5.44 12.91 3.56
C THR A 23 5.52 12.72 2.04
N MET A 24 6.69 12.32 1.52
CA MET A 24 6.82 12.04 0.09
C MET A 24 5.88 10.88 -0.24
N THR A 25 4.76 11.23 -0.85
CA THR A 25 3.87 10.32 -1.54
C THR A 25 4.73 9.48 -2.47
N ALA A 26 4.85 8.19 -2.17
CA ALA A 26 5.70 7.29 -2.94
C ALA A 26 5.39 7.45 -4.45
N PRO A 27 6.42 7.60 -5.29
CA PRO A 27 6.22 7.79 -6.73
C PRO A 27 5.37 6.65 -7.29
N LYS A 28 4.38 7.00 -8.13
CA LYS A 28 3.65 6.04 -8.95
C LYS A 28 4.70 5.26 -9.74
N PRO A 29 4.76 3.92 -9.64
CA PRO A 29 5.59 3.14 -10.53
C PRO A 29 5.10 3.38 -11.98
N ASP A 30 5.94 3.99 -12.82
CA ASP A 30 5.63 4.24 -14.24
C ASP A 30 5.49 2.95 -15.07
N LYS A 31 5.87 1.80 -14.50
CA LYS A 31 5.79 0.52 -15.17
C LYS A 31 4.71 -0.35 -14.50
N PRO A 32 3.71 -0.85 -15.27
CA PRO A 32 2.74 -1.81 -14.77
C PRO A 32 3.47 -2.99 -14.12
N LEU A 33 3.08 -3.35 -12.91
CA LEU A 33 3.68 -4.50 -12.24
C LEU A 33 3.34 -5.77 -13.05
N PRO A 34 4.33 -6.66 -13.28
CA PRO A 34 4.06 -7.95 -13.89
C PRO A 34 3.08 -8.73 -13.01
N MET A 35 2.25 -9.56 -13.65
CA MET A 35 1.31 -10.40 -12.90
C MET A 35 2.09 -11.34 -11.98
N PRO A 36 1.81 -11.34 -10.66
CA PRO A 36 2.52 -12.22 -9.74
C PRO A 36 2.17 -13.67 -10.06
N VAL A 37 3.20 -14.50 -10.22
CA VAL A 37 3.06 -15.93 -10.56
C VAL A 37 2.94 -16.72 -9.26
N PRO A 38 1.89 -17.54 -9.07
CA PRO A 38 1.78 -18.42 -7.92
C PRO A 38 2.92 -19.44 -7.93
N THR A 39 3.72 -19.49 -6.86
CA THR A 39 4.77 -20.50 -6.69
C THR A 39 4.49 -21.40 -5.48
N GLY A 40 4.75 -22.71 -5.63
CA GLY A 40 4.67 -23.69 -4.55
C GLY A 40 3.31 -24.39 -4.43
N VAL A 41 3.16 -25.19 -3.36
CA VAL A 41 1.91 -25.92 -3.08
C VAL A 41 0.82 -24.96 -2.64
N ILE A 42 -0.35 -25.07 -3.26
CA ILE A 42 -1.47 -24.17 -3.01
C ILE A 42 -2.35 -24.72 -1.89
N ASN A 43 -2.28 -24.07 -0.74
CA ASN A 43 -3.24 -24.28 0.34
C ASN A 43 -4.54 -23.53 0.03
N GLN A 44 -5.64 -24.26 -0.12
CA GLN A 44 -6.95 -23.72 -0.48
C GLN A 44 -7.53 -22.79 0.61
N PHE A 45 -7.27 -23.07 1.89
CA PHE A 45 -7.69 -22.19 2.99
C PHE A 45 -7.02 -20.82 2.88
N MET A 46 -5.70 -20.81 2.65
CA MET A 46 -4.95 -19.56 2.47
C MET A 46 -5.36 -18.79 1.23
N ARG A 47 -5.76 -19.48 0.15
CA ARG A 47 -6.33 -18.84 -1.03
C ARG A 47 -7.65 -18.14 -0.72
N LEU A 48 -8.57 -18.82 -0.05
CA LEU A 48 -9.87 -18.24 0.32
C LEU A 48 -9.69 -17.04 1.25
N ARG A 49 -8.82 -17.15 2.25
CA ARG A 49 -8.52 -16.02 3.14
C ARG A 49 -7.91 -14.84 2.39
N ALA A 50 -6.97 -15.10 1.49
CA ALA A 50 -6.37 -14.06 0.66
C ALA A 50 -7.38 -13.39 -0.27
N ARG A 51 -8.39 -14.13 -0.73
CA ARG A 51 -9.50 -13.57 -1.52
C ARG A 51 -10.37 -12.63 -0.68
N GLU A 52 -10.68 -13.00 0.57
CA GLU A 52 -11.37 -12.10 1.51
C GLU A 52 -10.57 -10.81 1.74
N ASP A 53 -9.27 -10.95 2.06
CA ASP A 53 -8.38 -9.80 2.27
C ASP A 53 -8.31 -8.88 1.03
N ALA A 54 -8.29 -9.47 -0.18
CA ALA A 54 -8.30 -8.72 -1.43
C ALA A 54 -9.62 -7.99 -1.67
N ILE A 55 -10.77 -8.59 -1.33
CA ILE A 55 -12.08 -7.94 -1.40
C ILE A 55 -12.15 -6.76 -0.44
N ASP A 56 -11.68 -6.93 0.80
CA ASP A 56 -11.62 -5.85 1.80
C ASP A 56 -10.74 -4.70 1.32
N MET A 57 -9.62 -5.01 0.65
CA MET A 57 -8.74 -4.00 0.06
C MET A 57 -9.43 -3.24 -1.08
N VAL A 58 -10.21 -3.90 -1.93
CA VAL A 58 -11.02 -3.23 -2.96
C VAL A 58 -12.07 -2.32 -2.33
N ALA A 59 -12.75 -2.79 -1.27
CA ALA A 59 -13.75 -2.01 -0.55
C ALA A 59 -13.13 -0.75 0.09
N ALA A 60 -11.94 -0.85 0.68
CA ALA A 60 -11.20 0.29 1.20
C ALA A 60 -10.78 1.29 0.10
N LEU A 61 -10.60 0.81 -1.13
CA LEU A 61 -10.24 1.62 -2.30
C LEU A 61 -11.46 2.10 -3.09
N LYS A 62 -12.68 1.97 -2.57
CA LYS A 62 -13.93 2.41 -3.25
C LYS A 62 -13.88 3.85 -3.76
N ALA A 63 -13.23 4.75 -3.04
CA ALA A 63 -13.03 6.13 -3.48
C ALA A 63 -12.16 6.23 -4.75
N LYS A 64 -11.16 5.35 -4.92
CA LYS A 64 -10.33 5.28 -6.13
C LYS A 64 -11.08 4.65 -7.30
N LEU A 65 -11.98 3.68 -7.06
CA LEU A 65 -12.79 3.08 -8.12
C LEU A 65 -13.64 4.11 -8.87
N ALA A 66 -14.09 5.18 -8.20
CA ALA A 66 -14.91 6.23 -8.80
C ALA A 66 -14.14 7.17 -9.76
N SER A 67 -12.81 7.03 -9.88
CA SER A 67 -12.00 7.81 -10.83
C SER A 67 -12.01 7.19 -12.23
N GLU A 68 -11.75 8.00 -13.25
CA GLU A 68 -11.77 7.61 -14.68
C GLU A 68 -10.90 6.37 -15.01
N ASN A 69 -9.80 6.16 -14.27
CA ASN A 69 -8.94 4.97 -14.37
C ASN A 69 -8.88 4.17 -13.05
N GLY A 70 -9.95 4.22 -12.25
CA GLY A 70 -10.00 3.69 -10.90
C GLY A 70 -9.75 2.19 -10.80
N VAL A 71 -10.36 1.42 -11.70
CA VAL A 71 -10.21 -0.04 -11.75
C VAL A 71 -8.76 -0.45 -12.01
N GLN A 72 -8.07 0.20 -12.97
CA GLN A 72 -6.66 -0.10 -13.23
C GLN A 72 -5.76 0.25 -12.04
N GLN A 73 -6.02 1.37 -11.35
CA GLN A 73 -5.26 1.73 -10.16
C GLN A 73 -5.43 0.72 -9.03
N VAL A 74 -6.63 0.18 -8.86
CA VAL A 74 -6.92 -0.85 -7.85
C VAL A 74 -6.22 -2.16 -8.20
N ILE A 75 -6.24 -2.56 -9.47
CA ILE A 75 -5.52 -3.74 -9.96
C ILE A 75 -4.02 -3.61 -9.67
N GLU A 76 -3.40 -2.46 -9.94
CA GLU A 76 -1.98 -2.24 -9.65
C GLU A 76 -1.68 -2.30 -8.14
N VAL A 77 -2.57 -1.80 -7.29
CA VAL A 77 -2.43 -1.93 -5.83
C VAL A 77 -2.52 -3.40 -5.39
N LEU A 78 -3.47 -4.16 -5.93
CA LEU A 78 -3.63 -5.59 -5.63
C LEU A 78 -2.40 -6.40 -6.08
N LYS A 79 -1.88 -6.15 -7.28
CA LYS A 79 -0.63 -6.77 -7.77
C LYS A 79 0.53 -6.49 -6.83
N ARG A 80 0.66 -5.24 -6.36
CA ARG A 80 1.71 -4.83 -5.42
C ARG A 80 1.57 -5.55 -4.08
N ALA A 81 0.35 -5.68 -3.57
CA ALA A 81 0.06 -6.38 -2.32
C ALA A 81 0.35 -7.89 -2.41
N ALA A 82 0.15 -8.49 -3.59
CA ALA A 82 0.42 -9.90 -3.86
C ALA A 82 1.91 -10.20 -4.14
N THR A 83 2.71 -9.20 -4.53
CA THR A 83 4.13 -9.39 -4.85
C THR A 83 4.92 -9.87 -3.63
N GLY A 84 5.69 -10.95 -3.79
CA GLY A 84 6.50 -11.54 -2.70
C GLY A 84 5.71 -12.38 -1.70
N ARG A 85 4.41 -12.62 -1.91
CA ARG A 85 3.58 -13.47 -1.06
C ARG A 85 3.60 -14.94 -1.50
N PRO A 86 3.23 -15.89 -0.62
CA PRO A 86 3.10 -17.30 -0.97
C PRO A 86 2.11 -17.52 -2.12
N GLY A 87 2.33 -18.56 -2.95
CA GLY A 87 1.51 -18.82 -4.14
C GLY A 87 0.02 -18.98 -3.86
N SER A 88 -0.38 -19.53 -2.71
CA SER A 88 -1.79 -19.59 -2.29
C SER A 88 -2.42 -18.21 -2.13
N VAL A 89 -1.67 -17.27 -1.55
CA VAL A 89 -2.12 -15.89 -1.33
C VAL A 89 -2.15 -15.14 -2.66
N VAL A 90 -1.12 -15.30 -3.49
CA VAL A 90 -1.08 -14.74 -4.85
C VAL A 90 -2.31 -15.16 -5.63
N LEU A 91 -2.68 -16.44 -5.59
CA LEU A 91 -3.83 -16.95 -6.34
C LEU A 91 -5.16 -16.36 -5.86
N GLY A 92 -5.33 -16.15 -4.54
CA GLY A 92 -6.52 -15.47 -4.01
C GLY A 92 -6.65 -14.03 -4.47
N PHE A 93 -5.53 -13.30 -4.58
CA PHE A 93 -5.51 -11.95 -5.13
C PHE A 93 -5.77 -11.95 -6.65
N LEU A 94 -5.23 -12.91 -7.39
CA LEU A 94 -5.47 -13.07 -8.82
C LEU A 94 -6.94 -13.30 -9.14
N ASP A 95 -7.66 -14.09 -8.33
CA ASP A 95 -9.10 -14.33 -8.51
C ASP A 95 -9.90 -13.01 -8.48
N VAL A 96 -9.56 -12.10 -7.57
CA VAL A 96 -10.22 -10.79 -7.46
C VAL A 96 -9.78 -9.86 -8.59
N ILE A 97 -8.50 -9.89 -8.99
CA ILE A 97 -8.00 -9.11 -10.13
C ILE A 97 -8.73 -9.51 -11.42
N HIS A 98 -8.88 -10.82 -11.69
CA HIS A 98 -9.63 -11.30 -12.85
C HIS A 98 -11.10 -10.84 -12.80
N LEU A 99 -11.75 -10.96 -11.64
CA LEU A 99 -13.13 -10.50 -11.47
C LEU A 99 -13.28 -8.99 -11.75
N LEU A 100 -12.32 -8.17 -11.29
CA LEU A 100 -12.28 -6.74 -11.58
C LEU A 100 -12.04 -6.44 -13.06
N GLN A 101 -11.24 -7.25 -13.76
CA GLN A 101 -11.02 -7.11 -15.20
C GLN A 101 -12.24 -7.50 -16.03
N GLU A 102 -12.99 -8.52 -15.60
CA GLU A 102 -14.20 -8.99 -16.25
C GLU A 102 -15.38 -8.04 -16.07
N HIS A 103 -15.56 -7.50 -14.86
CA HIS A 103 -16.73 -6.70 -14.48
C HIS A 103 -16.49 -5.18 -14.38
N GLY A 104 -15.24 -4.72 -14.38
CA GLY A 104 -14.88 -3.31 -14.18
C GLY A 104 -14.91 -2.45 -15.45
N LYS A 105 -15.83 -2.73 -16.37
CA LYS A 105 -16.10 -1.90 -17.57
C LYS A 105 -17.21 -0.88 -17.32
#